data_AF-A0A3D1PK52-F1
#
_entry.id   AF-A0A3D1PK52-F1
#
_cell.length_a   1.000
_cell.length_b   1.000
_cell.length_c   1.000
_cell.angle_alpha   90.00
_cell.angle_beta   90.00
_cell.angle_gamma   90.00
#
_symmetry.space_group_name_H-M   'P 1'
#
loop_
_entity.id
_entity.type
_entity.pdbx_description
1 polymer ?
#
loop_
_entity_poly.entity_id
_entity_poly.type
_entity_poly.pdbx_seq_one_letter_code
_entity_poly.pdbx_strand_id
1 'polypeptide(L)'
;MVDAILERSRELKQALTDFVLDAEGELAEALEAYTAANSRRDKYDSFQQDLIINTFITEGQVQDKTPIDLFLESQPNLTQSDRLLINGWRRSFIGLFAI
;
A
#
# COMPACT_ATOMS: atom_id res chain seq x y z
N MET A 1 -15.45 9.97 17.58
CA MET A 1 -15.31 8.52 17.33
C MET A 1 -15.01 8.23 15.87
N VAL A 2 -15.70 8.88 14.92
CA VAL A 2 -15.40 8.74 13.48
C VAL A 2 -14.03 9.34 13.12
N ASP A 3 -13.69 10.47 13.74
CA ASP A 3 -12.41 11.17 13.51
C ASP A 3 -11.19 10.34 13.93
N ALA A 4 -11.28 9.61 15.06
CA ALA A 4 -10.19 8.77 15.53
C ALA A 4 -9.94 7.56 14.61
N ILE A 5 -11.00 7.00 14.01
CA ILE A 5 -10.87 5.91 13.03
C ILE A 5 -10.30 6.45 11.72
N LEU A 6 -10.71 7.64 11.30
CA LEU A 6 -10.19 8.30 10.10
C LEU A 6 -8.70 8.64 10.24
N GLU A 7 -8.32 9.21 11.39
CA GLU A 7 -6.93 9.51 11.73
C GLU A 7 -6.09 8.22 11.76
N ARG A 8 -6.57 7.19 12.46
CA ARG A 8 -5.89 5.89 12.48
C ARG A 8 -5.75 5.27 11.08
N SER A 9 -6.78 5.39 10.25
CA SER A 9 -6.73 4.92 8.87
C SER A 9 -5.70 5.68 8.03
N ARG A 10 -5.51 6.99 8.26
CA ARG A 10 -4.44 7.78 7.61
C ARG A 10 -3.07 7.34 8.07
N GLU A 11 -2.86 7.15 9.37
CA GLU A 11 -1.58 6.69 9.93
C GLU A 11 -1.17 5.33 9.36
N LEU A 12 -2.09 4.36 9.37
CA LEU A 12 -1.83 3.02 8.86
C LEU A 12 -1.53 3.03 7.36
N LYS A 13 -2.19 3.92 6.61
CA LYS A 13 -1.96 4.09 5.18
C LYS A 13 -0.59 4.67 4.91
N GLN A 14 -0.21 5.73 5.63
CA GLN A 14 1.11 6.32 5.53
C GLN A 14 2.19 5.28 5.90
N ALA A 15 2.03 4.55 6.99
CA ALA A 15 2.96 3.50 7.41
C ALA A 15 3.11 2.38 6.35
N LEU A 16 2.02 2.02 5.66
CA LEU A 16 2.05 1.02 4.59
C LEU A 16 2.75 1.56 3.33
N THR A 17 2.52 2.82 2.97
CA THR A 17 3.23 3.48 1.87
C THR A 17 4.71 3.61 2.18
N ASP A 18 5.08 4.09 3.37
CA ASP A 18 6.46 4.22 3.83
C ASP A 18 7.14 2.85 3.86
N PHE A 19 6.47 1.80 4.34
CA PHE A 19 6.98 0.43 4.33
C PHE A 19 7.37 -0.08 2.94
N VAL A 20 6.59 0.27 1.91
CA VAL A 20 6.86 -0.14 0.52
C VAL A 20 7.96 0.73 -0.10
N LEU A 21 7.99 2.03 0.18
CA LEU A 21 8.97 2.95 -0.39
C LEU A 21 10.36 2.83 0.25
N ASP A 22 10.41 2.52 1.55
CA ASP A 22 11.66 2.30 2.29
C ASP A 22 12.10 0.83 2.27
N ALA A 23 11.37 -0.03 1.54
CA ALA A 23 11.71 -1.45 1.43
C ALA A 23 13.06 -1.65 0.72
N GLU A 24 13.74 -2.72 1.09
CA GLU A 24 14.95 -3.20 0.41
C GLU A 24 14.75 -4.67 -0.03
N GLY A 25 15.58 -5.12 -0.98
CA GLY A 25 15.53 -6.49 -1.50
C GLY A 25 14.30 -6.76 -2.36
N GLU A 26 13.68 -7.92 -2.19
CA GLU A 26 12.66 -8.44 -3.11
C GLU A 26 11.41 -7.55 -3.23
N LEU A 27 11.01 -6.88 -2.15
CA LEU A 27 9.88 -5.94 -2.18
C LEU A 27 10.23 -4.69 -3.01
N ALA A 28 11.46 -4.20 -2.92
CA ALA A 28 11.94 -3.07 -3.71
C ALA A 28 12.06 -3.44 -5.19
N GLU A 29 12.64 -4.60 -5.50
CA GLU A 29 12.76 -5.12 -6.87
C GLU A 29 11.38 -5.32 -7.51
N ALA A 30 10.42 -5.85 -6.77
CA ALA A 30 9.05 -6.02 -7.25
C ALA A 30 8.35 -4.68 -7.49
N LEU A 31 8.51 -3.69 -6.61
CA LEU A 31 7.97 -2.35 -6.80
C LEU A 31 8.56 -1.67 -8.04
N GLU A 32 9.88 -1.76 -8.24
CA GLU A 32 10.55 -1.20 -9.40
C GLU A 32 10.06 -1.85 -10.69
N ALA A 33 9.99 -3.18 -10.72
CA ALA A 33 9.47 -3.92 -11.88
C ALA A 33 8.01 -3.56 -12.18
N TYR A 34 7.17 -3.47 -11.17
CA TYR A 34 5.76 -3.08 -11.30
C TYR A 34 5.64 -1.65 -11.82
N THR A 35 6.42 -0.73 -11.27
CA THR A 35 6.45 0.67 -11.68
C THR A 35 6.94 0.80 -13.12
N ALA A 36 7.99 0.08 -13.51
CA ALA A 36 8.51 0.09 -14.87
C ALA A 36 7.50 -0.47 -15.89
N ALA A 37 6.73 -1.51 -15.51
CA ALA A 37 5.69 -2.10 -16.36
C ALA A 37 4.47 -1.18 -16.52
N ASN A 38 4.10 -0.43 -15.48
CA ASN A 38 2.91 0.42 -15.48
C ASN A 38 3.19 1.90 -15.80
N SER A 39 4.46 2.31 -15.85
CA SER A 39 4.86 3.66 -16.25
C SER A 39 4.56 3.89 -17.73
N ARG A 40 3.55 4.72 -18.01
CA ARG A 40 3.33 5.25 -19.37
C ARG A 40 4.40 6.31 -19.67
N ARG A 41 4.74 6.48 -20.96
CA ARG A 41 5.86 7.32 -21.43
C ARG A 41 5.78 8.81 -21.03
N ASP A 42 4.64 9.29 -20.53
CA ASP A 42 4.47 10.65 -20.04
C ASP A 42 4.91 10.76 -18.57
N LYS A 43 6.14 11.23 -18.41
CA LYS A 43 7.00 11.03 -17.24
C LYS A 43 6.75 11.94 -16.01
N TYR A 44 5.61 12.61 -15.88
CA TYR A 44 5.52 13.76 -14.96
C TYR A 44 4.20 13.98 -14.21
N ASP A 45 3.33 12.98 -14.08
CA ASP A 45 2.14 13.13 -13.24
C ASP A 45 2.32 12.42 -11.89
N SER A 46 2.47 13.19 -10.81
CA SER A 46 2.57 12.67 -9.45
C SER A 46 1.36 11.81 -9.07
N PHE A 47 0.17 12.12 -9.59
CA PHE A 47 -1.02 11.33 -9.38
C PHE A 47 -0.92 9.93 -9.99
N GLN A 48 -0.24 9.79 -11.13
CA GLN A 48 -0.01 8.48 -11.74
C GLN A 48 0.96 7.65 -10.90
N GLN A 49 2.00 8.28 -10.34
CA GLN A 49 2.94 7.58 -9.47
C GLN A 49 2.26 7.10 -8.18
N ASP A 50 1.48 7.98 -7.53
CA ASP A 50 0.66 7.62 -6.38
C ASP A 50 -0.29 6.46 -6.71
N LEU A 51 -1.00 6.54 -7.85
CA LEU A 51 -1.89 5.48 -8.28
C LEU A 51 -1.14 4.14 -8.47
N ILE A 52 0.02 4.14 -9.13
CA ILE A 52 0.82 2.94 -9.33
C ILE A 52 1.24 2.31 -8.00
N ILE A 53 1.71 3.13 -7.04
CA ILE A 53 2.10 2.65 -5.71
C ILE A 53 0.89 2.04 -5.00
N ASN A 54 -0.27 2.69 -5.05
CA ASN A 54 -1.49 2.21 -4.42
C ASN A 54 -1.98 0.89 -5.03
N THR A 55 -1.91 0.76 -6.37
CA THR A 55 -2.20 -0.52 -7.05
C THR A 55 -1.21 -1.59 -6.66
N PHE A 56 0.09 -1.27 -6.61
CA PHE A 56 1.10 -2.22 -6.18
C PHE A 56 0.87 -2.72 -4.75
N ILE A 57 0.54 -1.82 -3.81
CA ILE A 57 0.27 -2.19 -2.42
C ILE A 57 -0.82 -3.25 -2.28
N THR A 58 -1.83 -3.20 -3.15
CA THR A 58 -3.04 -4.03 -3.05
C THR A 58 -3.04 -5.24 -3.97
N GLU A 59 -2.53 -5.11 -5.18
CA GLU A 59 -2.54 -6.12 -6.24
C GLU A 59 -1.15 -6.65 -6.60
N GLY A 60 -0.10 -5.93 -6.21
CA GLY A 60 1.28 -6.34 -6.44
C GLY A 60 1.60 -7.66 -5.75
N GLN A 61 2.58 -8.37 -6.30
CA GLN A 61 3.04 -9.65 -5.77
C GLN A 61 4.55 -9.59 -5.54
N VAL A 62 4.95 -10.03 -4.37
CA VAL A 62 6.33 -10.29 -3.98
C VAL A 62 6.37 -11.75 -3.59
N GLN A 63 6.96 -12.57 -4.46
CA GLN A 63 6.78 -14.03 -4.43
C GLN A 63 5.28 -14.40 -4.40
N ASP A 64 4.81 -15.09 -3.36
CA ASP A 64 3.42 -15.53 -3.17
C ASP A 64 2.60 -14.60 -2.26
N LYS A 65 3.11 -13.41 -1.93
CA LYS A 65 2.48 -12.47 -0.98
C LYS A 65 2.24 -11.10 -1.58
N THR A 66 1.19 -10.43 -1.13
CA THR A 66 1.00 -9.00 -1.43
C THR A 66 1.80 -8.13 -0.47
N PRO A 67 2.13 -6.86 -0.83
CA PRO A 67 2.76 -5.93 0.10
C PRO A 67 1.97 -5.73 1.40
N ILE A 68 0.64 -5.81 1.35
CA ILE A 68 -0.22 -5.84 2.55
C ILE A 68 0.07 -7.04 3.45
N ASP A 69 0.25 -8.24 2.90
CA ASP A 69 0.59 -9.42 3.71
C ASP A 69 1.95 -9.22 4.39
N LEU A 70 2.94 -8.76 3.63
CA LEU A 70 4.28 -8.50 4.15
C LEU A 70 4.27 -7.45 5.27
N PHE A 71 3.46 -6.39 5.13
CA PHE A 71 3.29 -5.37 6.15
C PHE A 71 2.62 -5.92 7.42
N LEU A 72 1.58 -6.75 7.27
CA LEU A 72 0.89 -7.37 8.40
C LEU A 72 1.78 -8.35 9.18
N GLU A 73 2.73 -8.99 8.49
CA GLU A 73 3.74 -9.89 9.08
C GLU A 73 4.87 -9.10 9.76
N SER A 74 5.32 -7.98 9.17
CA SER A 74 6.39 -7.15 9.74
C SER A 74 5.93 -6.35 10.98
N GLN A 75 4.62 -6.17 11.14
CA GLN A 75 4.02 -5.43 12.25
C GLN A 75 3.19 -6.33 13.18
N PRO A 76 3.83 -7.15 14.05
CA PRO A 76 3.12 -8.03 14.97
C PRO A 76 2.26 -7.26 15.98
N ASN A 77 2.65 -6.02 16.31
CA ASN A 77 2.01 -5.18 17.32
C ASN A 77 0.72 -4.47 16.86
N LEU A 78 0.29 -4.65 15.60
CA LEU A 78 -0.97 -4.08 15.13
C LEU A 78 -2.15 -4.66 15.91
N THR A 79 -3.06 -3.77 16.31
CA THR A 79 -4.29 -4.18 16.99
C THR A 79 -5.20 -4.96 16.05
N GLN A 80 -6.14 -5.72 16.60
CA GLN A 80 -7.14 -6.43 15.78
C GLN A 80 -7.92 -5.47 14.88
N SER A 81 -8.27 -4.28 15.38
CA SER A 81 -8.95 -3.23 14.63
C SER A 81 -8.11 -2.74 13.44
N ASP A 82 -6.81 -2.52 13.64
CA ASP A 82 -5.90 -2.10 12.56
C ASP A 82 -5.80 -3.17 11.46
N ARG A 83 -5.68 -4.44 11.86
CA ARG A 83 -5.64 -5.57 10.92
C ARG A 83 -6.93 -5.68 10.13
N LEU A 84 -8.09 -5.42 10.75
CA LEU A 84 -9.38 -5.41 10.05
C LEU A 84 -9.48 -4.25 9.05
N LEU A 85 -9.00 -3.06 9.40
CA LEU A 85 -8.94 -1.92 8.49
C LEU A 85 -8.07 -2.24 7.27
N ILE A 86 -6.84 -2.70 7.48
CA ILE A 86 -5.89 -3.04 6.42
C ILE A 86 -6.44 -4.17 5.52
N ASN A 87 -7.06 -5.21 6.10
CA ASN A 87 -7.67 -6.27 5.29
C ASN A 87 -8.88 -5.79 4.49
N GLY A 88 -9.64 -4.83 5.01
CA GLY A 88 -10.74 -4.19 4.27
C GLY A 88 -10.25 -3.47 3.01
N TRP A 89 -9.03 -2.97 3.02
CA TRP A 89 -8.44 -2.22 1.90
C TRP A 89 -8.19 -3.09 0.67
N ARG A 90 -7.89 -4.38 0.87
CA ARG A 90 -7.73 -5.37 -0.22
C ARG A 90 -8.98 -5.49 -1.10
N ARG A 91 -10.16 -5.22 -0.53
CA ARG A 91 -11.46 -5.35 -1.23
C ARG A 91 -11.95 -4.03 -1.82
N SER A 92 -11.51 -2.90 -1.27
CA SER A 92 -12.06 -1.56 -1.57
C SER A 92 -11.11 -0.70 -2.40
N PHE A 93 -10.33 -1.31 -3.31
CA PHE A 93 -9.30 -0.67 -4.12
C PHE A 93 -9.71 0.70 -4.73
N ILE A 94 -10.99 0.89 -5.07
CA ILE A 94 -11.51 2.10 -5.70
C ILE A 94 -11.90 3.22 -4.71
N GLY A 95 -11.98 2.95 -3.40
CA GLY A 95 -12.51 3.91 -2.40
C GLY A 95 -11.51 4.45 -1.36
N LEU A 96 -10.25 4.00 -1.38
CA LEU A 96 -9.26 4.30 -0.32
C LEU A 96 -8.60 5.68 -0.38
N PHE A 97 -8.86 6.43 -1.45
CA PHE A 97 -8.16 7.66 -1.78
C PHE A 97 -9.08 8.80 -2.22
N ALA A 98 -10.40 8.55 -2.34
CA ALA A 98 -11.36 9.61 -2.61
C ALA A 98 -11.72 10.31 -1.30
N ILE A 99 -11.19 11.53 -1.10
CA ILE A 99 -11.72 12.52 -0.17
C ILE A 99 -12.69 13.40 -0.95
#